data_AF-A0A7C7E964-F1
#
_entry.id   AF-A0A7C7E964-F1
#
_cell.length_a   1.000
_cell.length_b   1.000
_cell.length_c   1.000
_cell.angle_alpha   90.00
_cell.angle_beta   90.00
_cell.angle_gamma   90.00
#
_symmetry.space_group_name_H-M   'P 1'
#
loop_
_entity.id
_entity.type
_entity.pdbx_description
1 polymer ?
#
loop_
_entity_poly.entity_id
_entity_poly.type
_entity_poly.pdbx_seq_one_letter_code
_entity_poly.pdbx_strand_id
1 'polypeptide(L)' 'MMRSMFSGVTGLRNHQVRMDVIGNNIANVNTVGFKKSRVIFQDTLSQTMRGAAS' A
#
# COMPACT_ATOMS: atom_id res chain seq x y z
N MET A 1 19.96 -7.00 -4.78
CA MET A 1 18.82 -7.93 -4.98
C MET A 1 17.84 -7.91 -3.80
N MET A 2 18.27 -7.99 -2.53
CA MET A 2 17.34 -7.95 -1.38
C MET A 2 16.42 -6.72 -1.36
N ARG A 3 16.91 -5.49 -1.56
CA ARG A 3 16.07 -4.27 -1.56
C ARG A 3 14.99 -4.27 -2.65
N SER A 4 15.29 -4.81 -3.83
CA SER A 4 14.33 -4.95 -4.93
C SER A 4 13.25 -5.99 -4.63
N MET A 5 13.63 -7.10 -3.99
CA MET A 5 12.68 -8.13 -3.55
C MET A 5 11.78 -7.60 -2.42
N PHE A 6 12.33 -6.86 -1.46
CA PHE A 6 11.54 -6.17 -0.45
C PHE A 6 10.56 -5.17 -1.08
N SER A 7 11.01 -4.36 -2.04
CA SER A 7 10.13 -3.43 -2.76
C SER A 7 9.00 -4.14 -3.52
N GLY A 8 9.29 -5.26 -4.19
CA GLY A 8 8.28 -6.09 -4.86
C GLY A 8 7.28 -6.72 -3.88
N VAL A 9 7.75 -7.30 -2.78
CA VAL A 9 6.91 -7.89 -1.72
C VAL A 9 6.04 -6.82 -1.05
N THR A 10 6.59 -5.62 -0.79
CA THR A 10 5.81 -4.50 -0.25
C THR A 10 4.74 -4.04 -1.25
N GLY A 11 5.02 -4.00 -2.55
CA GLY A 11 4.04 -3.70 -3.59
C GLY A 11 2.89 -4.71 -3.64
N LEU A 12 3.19 -6.01 -3.57
CA LEU A 12 2.17 -7.06 -3.51
C LEU A 12 1.33 -6.97 -2.23
N ARG A 13 1.96 -6.68 -1.08
CA ARG A 13 1.24 -6.51 0.19
C ARG A 13 0.34 -5.28 0.17
N ASN A 14 0.78 -4.18 -0.44
CA ASN A 14 -0.04 -2.99 -0.64
C ASN A 14 -1.25 -3.30 -1.53
N HIS A 15 -1.06 -4.09 -2.60
CA HIS A 15 -2.17 -4.56 -3.42
C HIS A 15 -3.15 -5.43 -2.63
N GLN A 16 -2.67 -6.34 -1.79
CA GLN A 16 -3.53 -7.16 -0.93
C GLN A 16 -4.43 -6.28 -0.04
N VAL A 17 -3.84 -5.32 0.67
CA VAL A 17 -4.59 -4.39 1.54
C VAL A 17 -5.63 -3.58 0.75
N ARG A 18 -5.29 -3.17 -0.49
CA ARG A 18 -6.26 -2.49 -1.37
C ARG A 18 -7.43 -3.41 -1.73
N MET A 19 -7.16 -4.67 -2.06
CA MET A 19 -8.20 -5.64 -2.41
C MET A 19 -9.11 -5.93 -1.22
N ASP A 20 -8.56 -6.02 -0.01
CA ASP A 20 -9.35 -6.23 1.22
C ASP A 20 -10.30 -5.06 1.48
N VAL A 21 -9.84 -3.81 1.30
CA VAL A 21 -10.68 -2.61 1.46
C VAL A 21 -11.74 -2.51 0.36
N ILE A 22 -11.41 -2.88 -0.88
CA ILE A 22 -12.40 -2.94 -1.97
C ILE A 22 -13.46 -4.01 -1.66
N GLY A 23 -13.04 -5.20 -1.24
CA GLY A 23 -13.93 -6.29 -0.86
C GLY A 23 -14.87 -5.90 0.27
N ASN A 24 -14.35 -5.25 1.32
CA ASN A 24 -15.16 -4.77 2.43
C ASN A 24 -16.19 -3.71 1.98
N ASN A 25 -15.80 -2.78 1.10
CA ASN A 25 -16.72 -1.77 0.56
C ASN A 25 -17.82 -2.39 -0.29
N ILE A 26 -17.50 -3.38 -1.12
CA ILE A 26 -18.48 -4.07 -1.98
C ILE A 26 -19.44 -4.91 -1.12
N ALA A 27 -18.90 -5.65 -0.15
CA ALA A 27 -19.69 -6.48 0.75
C ALA A 27 -20.73 -5.66 1.55
N ASN A 28 -20.41 -4.40 1.87
CA ASN A 28 -21.27 -3.52 2.65
C ASN A 28 -22.00 -2.45 1.81
N VAL A 29 -22.07 -2.60 0.49
CA VAL A 29 -22.71 -1.61 -0.39
C VAL A 29 -24.20 -1.40 -0.09
N ASN A 30 -24.88 -2.42 0.42
CA ASN A 30 -26.30 -2.39 0.77
C ASN A 30 -26.56 -2.13 2.27
N THR A 31 -25.51 -1.96 3.07
CA THR A 31 -25.64 -1.72 4.52
C THR A 31 -25.96 -0.25 4.75
N VAL A 32 -27.15 0.04 5.29
CA VAL A 32 -27.59 1.41 5.58
C VAL A 32 -26.65 2.07 6.59
N GLY A 33 -26.12 3.25 6.25
CA GLY A 33 -25.18 3.99 7.09
C GLY A 33 -23.70 3.59 6.93
N PHE A 34 -23.37 2.68 6.02
CA PHE A 34 -21.99 2.28 5.77
C PHE A 34 -21.15 3.42 5.16
N LYS A 35 -19.94 3.62 5.71
CA LYS A 35 -18.97 4.60 5.21
C LYS A 35 -17.87 3.89 4.44
N LYS A 36 -17.78 4.20 3.14
CA LYS A 36 -16.70 3.74 2.26
C LYS A 36 -15.33 4.09 2.83
N SER A 37 -14.45 3.11 2.85
CA SER A 37 -13.03 3.29 3.18
C SER A 37 -12.16 3.31 1.93
N ARG A 38 -11.06 4.06 1.93
CA ARG A 38 -10.08 4.09 0.82
C ARG A 38 -8.68 4.09 1.38
N VAL A 39 -7.82 3.23 0.84
CA VAL A 39 -6.39 3.22 1.14
C VAL A 39 -5.69 4.27 0.28
N ILE A 40 -4.83 5.08 0.90
CA ILE A 40 -3.91 5.99 0.22
C ILE A 40 -2.52 5.44 0.48
N PHE A 41 -1.78 5.17 -0.59
CA PHE A 41 -0.39 4.73 -0.49
C PHE A 41 0.53 5.94 -0.50
N GLN A 42 1.60 5.85 0.27
CA GLN A 42 2.64 6.86 0.34
C GLN A 42 3.99 6.17 0.17
N ASP A 43 4.88 6.81 -0.57
CA ASP A 43 6.20 6.25 -0.82
C ASP A 43 7.01 6.22 0.48
N THR A 44 7.74 5.13 0.69
CA THR A 44 8.69 5.02 1.79
C THR A 44 9.92 5.87 1.48
N LEU A 45 10.53 6.44 2.53
CA LEU A 45 11.72 7.31 2.42
C LEU A 45 12.78 6.65 1.53
N SER A 46 12.97 7.19 0.33
CA SER A 46 14.01 6.74 -0.58
C SER A 46 15.36 7.16 0.00
N GLN A 47 16.11 6.19 0.53
CA GLN A 47 17.47 6.41 1.02
C GLN A 47 18.32 6.91 -0.14
N THR A 48 18.44 8.24 -0.24
CA THR A 48 19.30 8.90 -1.20
C THR A 48 20.70 8.62 -0.70
N MET A 49 21.38 7.65 -1.31
CA MET A 49 22.81 7.47 -1.11
C MET A 49 23.50 8.71 -1.70
N ARG A 50 23.46 9.83 -0.98
CA ARG A 50 24.53 10.81 -1.10
C ARG A 50 25.78 10.03 -0.72
N GLY A 51 26.57 9.65 -1.72
CA GLY A 51 27.94 9.27 -1.48
C GLY A 51 28.50 10.36 -0.57
N ALA A 52 29.06 9.95 0.56
CA ALA A 52 29.91 10.83 1.34
C ALA A 52 31.07 11.18 0.40
N ALA A 53 30.88 12.23 -0.39
CA ALA A 53 31.94 12.92 -1.08
C ALA A 53 32.55 13.83 -0.02
N SER A 54 33.62 13.34 0.59
CA SER A 54 34.80 14.05 1.13
C SER A 54 35.68 13.00 1.79
#